data_AF-A0A371S193-F1
#
_entry.id   AF-A0A371S193-F1
#
_cell.length_a   1.000
_cell.length_b   1.000
_cell.length_c   1.000
_cell.angle_alpha   90.00
_cell.angle_beta   90.00
_cell.angle_gamma   90.00
#
_symmetry.space_group_name_H-M   'P 1'
#
loop_
_entity.id
_entity.type
_entity.pdbx_description
1 polymer ?
#
loop_
_entity_poly.entity_id
_entity_poly.type
_entity_poly.pdbx_seq_one_letter_code
_entity_poly.pdbx_strand_id
1 'polypeptide(L)'
;MGVEGMAKREKSDEEKVIEGIALGIAFLCLSAFLYMKPDFLGYELISNIVGAFFGLFGLVGVLTEIRKTQEEIGEAVMEIGVAIFLGTISFVLMYFFSNVFVNIVILLLFLFTIYAALSGTFKIIKMQLKKNTNILLKIPMAILNVLIFALTVLQILQIVETIN
;
A
#
# COMPACT_ATOMS: atom_id res chain seq x y z
N MET A 1 -39.48 6.94 31.51
CA MET A 1 -38.62 7.74 30.61
C MET A 1 -37.19 7.62 31.11
N GLY A 2 -36.43 6.66 30.61
CA GLY A 2 -35.02 6.45 30.97
C GLY A 2 -34.21 6.44 29.69
N VAL A 3 -33.84 7.63 29.21
CA VAL A 3 -32.83 7.78 28.16
C VAL A 3 -31.49 7.71 28.89
N GLU A 4 -31.05 6.50 29.22
CA GLU A 4 -29.66 6.29 29.64
C GLU A 4 -28.78 6.54 28.43
N GLY A 5 -28.07 7.66 28.48
CA GLY A 5 -27.16 8.09 27.45
C GLY A 5 -26.15 6.99 27.14
N MET A 6 -26.16 6.52 25.89
CA MET A 6 -25.01 5.85 25.30
C MET A 6 -23.87 6.86 25.26
N ALA A 7 -23.13 6.99 26.37
CA ALA A 7 -21.84 7.65 26.36
C ALA A 7 -20.97 6.86 25.38
N LYS A 8 -20.71 7.44 24.19
CA LYS A 8 -19.71 6.94 23.26
C LYS A 8 -18.41 6.81 24.05
N ARG A 9 -18.02 5.59 24.40
CA ARG A 9 -16.69 5.32 24.94
C ARG A 9 -15.72 5.79 23.87
N GLU A 10 -14.97 6.83 24.19
CA GLU A 10 -13.94 7.37 23.31
C GLU A 10 -12.89 6.26 23.13
N LYS A 11 -12.72 5.79 21.90
CA LYS A 11 -11.78 4.69 21.59
C LYS A 11 -10.37 5.10 21.98
N SER A 12 -9.62 4.14 22.54
CA SER A 12 -8.19 4.30 22.79
C SER A 12 -7.45 4.56 21.47
N ASP A 13 -6.35 5.31 21.50
CA ASP A 13 -5.56 5.57 20.30
C ASP A 13 -4.96 4.29 19.70
N GLU A 14 -4.65 3.29 20.53
CA GLU A 14 -4.25 1.96 20.07
C GLU A 14 -5.37 1.23 19.31
N GLU A 15 -6.61 1.32 19.80
CA GLU A 15 -7.78 0.73 19.11
C GLU A 15 -8.01 1.40 17.76
N LYS A 16 -7.83 2.72 17.65
CA LYS A 16 -7.96 3.44 16.38
C LYS A 16 -6.89 3.01 15.36
N VAL A 17 -5.65 2.79 15.79
CA VAL A 17 -4.57 2.29 14.92
C VAL A 17 -4.87 0.89 14.43
N ILE A 18 -5.29 -0.01 15.32
CA ILE A 18 -5.67 -1.38 14.95
C ILE A 18 -6.84 -1.38 13.95
N GLU A 19 -7.86 -0.55 14.17
CA GLU A 19 -8.98 -0.41 13.24
C GLU A 19 -8.55 0.10 11.87
N GLY A 20 -7.64 1.08 11.82
CA GLY A 20 -7.12 1.58 10.55
C GLY A 20 -6.30 0.53 9.79
N ILE A 21 -5.47 -0.25 10.50
CA ILE A 21 -4.73 -1.38 9.90
C ILE A 21 -5.71 -2.44 9.37
N ALA A 22 -6.72 -2.80 10.16
CA ALA A 22 -7.74 -3.76 9.77
C ALA A 22 -8.51 -3.30 8.51
N LEU A 23 -8.88 -2.01 8.44
CA LEU A 23 -9.52 -1.42 7.28
C LEU A 23 -8.61 -1.45 6.04
N GLY A 24 -7.33 -1.13 6.20
CA GLY A 24 -6.36 -1.19 5.11
C GLY A 24 -6.17 -2.61 4.58
N ILE A 25 -6.08 -3.60 5.47
CA ILE A 25 -6.03 -5.03 5.09
C ILE A 25 -7.32 -5.46 4.39
N ALA A 26 -8.50 -5.02 4.85
CA ALA A 26 -9.77 -5.34 4.19
C ALA A 26 -9.81 -4.84 2.74
N PHE A 27 -9.31 -3.62 2.48
CA PHE A 27 -9.15 -3.09 1.13
C PHE A 27 -8.16 -3.89 0.28
N LEU A 28 -7.04 -4.34 0.86
CA LEU A 28 -6.08 -5.22 0.16
C LEU A 28 -6.71 -6.58 -0.18
N CYS A 29 -7.48 -7.17 0.72
CA CYS A 29 -8.22 -8.42 0.46
C CYS A 29 -9.24 -8.24 -0.67
N LEU A 30 -9.98 -7.13 -0.69
CA LEU A 30 -10.92 -6.81 -1.77
C LEU A 30 -10.22 -6.61 -3.11
N SER A 31 -9.07 -5.96 -3.11
CA SER A 31 -8.22 -5.79 -4.29
C SER A 31 -7.76 -7.15 -4.85
N ALA A 32 -7.21 -8.00 -3.98
CA ALA A 32 -6.79 -9.34 -4.36
C ALA A 32 -7.96 -10.16 -4.91
N PHE A 33 -9.13 -10.11 -4.27
CA PHE A 33 -10.33 -10.80 -4.74
C PHE A 33 -10.75 -10.36 -6.14
N LEU A 34 -10.80 -9.05 -6.42
CA LEU A 34 -11.17 -8.54 -7.75
C LEU A 34 -10.15 -8.91 -8.82
N TYR A 35 -8.87 -9.00 -8.45
CA TYR A 35 -7.82 -9.46 -9.37
C TYR A 35 -7.95 -10.96 -9.66
N MET A 36 -8.40 -11.76 -8.69
CA MET A 36 -8.63 -13.20 -8.86
C MET A 36 -9.93 -13.54 -9.61
N LYS A 37 -10.93 -12.66 -9.52
CA LYS A 37 -12.21 -12.79 -10.23
C LYS A 37 -12.43 -11.53 -11.08
N PRO A 38 -11.68 -11.38 -12.19
CA PRO A 38 -11.76 -10.21 -13.06
C PRO A 38 -13.19 -10.01 -13.64
N ASP A 39 -13.96 -11.07 -13.82
CA ASP A 39 -15.34 -10.94 -14.33
C ASP A 39 -16.38 -10.61 -13.25
N PHE A 40 -15.98 -10.40 -11.99
CA PHE A 40 -16.91 -10.17 -10.88
C PHE A 40 -17.81 -8.94 -11.07
N LEU A 41 -17.29 -7.85 -11.65
CA LEU A 41 -18.07 -6.65 -11.97
C LEU A 41 -18.64 -6.66 -13.41
N GLY A 42 -18.65 -7.83 -14.06
CA GLY A 42 -19.16 -8.03 -15.43
C GLY A 42 -18.19 -7.66 -16.55
N TYR A 43 -17.13 -6.91 -16.25
CA TYR A 43 -16.06 -6.59 -17.19
C TYR A 43 -14.70 -6.66 -16.50
N GLU A 44 -13.80 -7.51 -17.03
CA GLU A 44 -12.42 -7.67 -16.57
C GLU A 44 -11.71 -6.33 -16.34
N LEU A 45 -11.81 -5.43 -17.31
CA LEU A 45 -11.15 -4.13 -17.26
C LEU A 45 -11.67 -3.26 -16.10
N ILE A 46 -12.97 -3.32 -15.79
CA ILE A 46 -13.56 -2.54 -14.68
C ILE A 46 -13.13 -3.13 -13.34
N SER A 47 -13.18 -4.46 -13.18
CA SER A 47 -12.75 -5.12 -11.95
C SER A 47 -11.27 -4.89 -11.67
N ASN A 48 -10.42 -4.90 -12.70
CA ASN A 48 -8.99 -4.63 -12.56
C ASN A 48 -8.72 -3.19 -12.11
N ILE A 49 -9.43 -2.20 -12.67
CA ILE A 49 -9.32 -0.79 -12.25
C ILE A 49 -9.78 -0.62 -10.80
N VAL A 50 -10.97 -1.12 -10.46
CA VAL A 50 -11.55 -1.00 -9.11
C VAL A 50 -10.67 -1.74 -8.10
N GLY A 51 -10.17 -2.92 -8.47
CA GLY A 51 -9.21 -3.70 -7.69
C GLY A 51 -7.92 -2.92 -7.44
N ALA A 52 -7.36 -2.26 -8.46
CA ALA A 52 -6.17 -1.42 -8.31
C ALA A 52 -6.40 -0.26 -7.34
N PHE A 53 -7.56 0.41 -7.39
CA PHE A 53 -7.90 1.48 -6.45
C PHE A 53 -8.03 0.97 -5.01
N PHE A 54 -8.72 -0.15 -4.78
CA PHE A 54 -8.79 -0.74 -3.44
C PHE A 54 -7.42 -1.18 -2.94
N GLY A 55 -6.56 -1.73 -3.81
CA GLY A 55 -5.21 -2.13 -3.45
C GLY A 55 -4.38 -0.94 -2.99
N LEU A 56 -4.48 0.16 -3.74
CA LEU A 56 -3.78 1.39 -3.45
C LEU A 56 -4.28 2.08 -2.18
N PHE A 57 -5.60 2.16 -1.96
CA PHE A 57 -6.14 2.68 -0.70
C PHE A 57 -5.80 1.80 0.49
N GLY A 58 -5.84 0.47 0.32
CA GLY A 58 -5.45 -0.48 1.35
C GLY A 58 -3.98 -0.32 1.74
N LEU A 59 -3.09 -0.25 0.75
CA LEU A 59 -1.66 -0.06 0.98
C LEU A 59 -1.37 1.27 1.68
N VAL A 60 -1.88 2.38 1.16
CA VAL A 60 -1.67 3.71 1.76
C VAL A 60 -2.27 3.78 3.17
N GLY A 61 -3.45 3.19 3.40
CA GLY A 61 -4.08 3.10 4.71
C GLY A 61 -3.22 2.37 5.73
N VAL A 62 -2.74 1.16 5.39
CA VAL A 62 -1.84 0.39 6.27
C VAL A 62 -0.54 1.16 6.56
N LEU A 63 0.10 1.73 5.54
CA LEU A 63 1.34 2.49 5.71
C LEU A 63 1.15 3.72 6.60
N THR A 64 0.00 4.40 6.48
CA THR A 64 -0.33 5.57 7.30
C THR A 64 -0.55 5.22 8.77
N GLU A 65 -1.16 4.08 9.06
CA GLU A 65 -1.36 3.63 10.45
C GLU A 65 -0.07 3.08 11.07
N ILE A 66 0.75 2.36 10.28
CA ILE A 66 2.09 1.93 10.72
C ILE A 66 2.94 3.16 11.11
N ARG A 67 2.85 4.25 10.34
CA ARG A 67 3.54 5.51 10.67
C ARG A 67 3.17 6.04 12.06
N LYS A 68 1.90 5.94 12.48
CA LYS A 68 1.47 6.39 13.82
C LYS A 68 2.09 5.55 14.94
N THR A 69 2.51 4.33 14.62
CA THR A 69 3.11 3.39 15.58
C THR A 69 4.63 3.53 15.65
N GLN A 70 5.28 4.05 14.61
CA GLN A 70 6.73 4.19 14.53
C GLN A 70 7.14 5.56 13.97
N GLU A 71 7.24 6.56 14.85
CA GLU A 71 7.61 7.93 14.48
C GLU A 71 8.95 8.02 13.73
N GLU A 72 9.95 7.22 14.12
CA GLU A 72 11.28 7.24 13.48
C GLU A 72 11.23 6.85 11.99
N ILE A 73 10.38 5.89 11.62
CA ILE A 73 10.30 5.35 10.24
C ILE A 73 9.17 6.03 9.43
N GLY A 74 8.26 6.71 10.12
CA GLY A 74 7.02 7.21 9.56
C GLY A 74 7.19 8.13 8.36
N GLU A 75 8.21 8.99 8.38
CA GLU A 75 8.48 9.92 7.29
C GLU A 75 8.97 9.21 6.02
N ALA A 76 9.80 8.17 6.19
CA ALA A 76 10.34 7.39 5.09
C ALA A 76 9.27 6.47 4.46
N VAL A 77 8.45 5.85 5.31
CA VAL A 77 7.30 5.03 4.91
C VAL A 77 6.28 5.85 4.12
N MET A 78 6.02 7.09 4.55
CA MET A 78 5.11 7.99 3.84
C MET A 78 5.65 8.37 2.45
N GLU A 79 6.93 8.70 2.32
CA GLU A 79 7.52 9.04 1.02
C GLU A 79 7.50 7.86 0.04
N ILE A 80 7.74 6.64 0.53
CA ILE A 80 7.59 5.43 -0.29
C ILE A 80 6.12 5.22 -0.67
N GLY A 81 5.18 5.44 0.26
CA GLY A 81 3.75 5.37 -0.01
C GLY A 81 3.30 6.35 -1.10
N VAL A 82 3.80 7.59 -1.04
CA VAL A 82 3.56 8.62 -2.09
C VAL A 82 4.12 8.17 -3.44
N ALA A 83 5.30 7.57 -3.46
CA ALA A 83 5.87 7.04 -4.70
C ALA A 83 5.00 5.93 -5.30
N ILE A 84 4.51 4.99 -4.48
CA ILE A 84 3.64 3.92 -4.95
C ILE A 84 2.31 4.48 -5.46
N PHE A 85 1.74 5.45 -4.75
CA PHE A 85 0.51 6.13 -5.13
C PHE A 85 0.63 6.84 -6.48
N LEU A 86 1.62 7.72 -6.62
CA LEU A 86 1.87 8.47 -7.85
C LEU A 86 2.28 7.55 -9.00
N GLY A 87 3.08 6.52 -8.74
CA GLY A 87 3.47 5.51 -9.73
C GLY A 87 2.28 4.76 -10.29
N THR A 88 1.33 4.36 -9.43
CA THR A 88 0.11 3.68 -9.86
C THR A 88 -0.77 4.58 -10.72
N ILE A 89 -0.98 5.85 -10.29
CA ILE A 89 -1.75 6.82 -11.09
C ILE A 89 -1.09 7.03 -12.45
N SER A 90 0.23 7.23 -12.49
CA SER A 90 0.99 7.41 -13.73
C SER A 90 0.86 6.20 -14.66
N PHE A 91 0.92 4.98 -14.11
CA PHE A 91 0.77 3.75 -14.89
C PHE A 91 -0.63 3.63 -15.49
N VAL A 92 -1.67 3.90 -14.70
CA VAL A 92 -3.06 3.90 -15.19
C VAL A 92 -3.25 4.95 -16.30
N LEU A 93 -2.75 6.17 -16.10
CA LEU A 93 -2.83 7.22 -17.13
C LEU A 93 -2.12 6.82 -18.42
N MET A 94 -0.94 6.21 -18.31
CA MET A 94 -0.18 5.73 -19.47
C MET A 94 -0.91 4.63 -20.23
N TYR A 95 -1.61 3.76 -19.52
CA TYR A 95 -2.36 2.65 -20.13
C TYR A 95 -3.60 3.14 -20.90
N PHE A 96 -4.35 4.10 -20.36
CA PHE A 96 -5.62 4.55 -20.95
C PHE A 96 -5.48 5.68 -21.97
N PHE A 97 -4.42 6.49 -21.90
CA PHE A 97 -4.31 7.72 -22.70
C PHE A 97 -3.04 7.72 -23.55
N SER A 98 -3.21 7.66 -24.88
CA SER A 98 -2.12 7.82 -25.85
C SER A 98 -2.11 9.24 -26.45
N ASN A 99 -1.99 10.26 -25.60
CA ASN A 99 -1.94 11.67 -26.01
C ASN A 99 -0.65 12.33 -25.53
N VAL A 100 0.00 13.10 -26.41
CA VAL A 100 1.26 13.82 -26.12
C VAL A 100 1.15 14.71 -24.88
N PHE A 101 0.02 15.41 -24.68
CA PHE A 101 -0.18 16.24 -23.49
C PHE A 101 -0.26 15.41 -22.21
N VAL A 102 -0.95 14.27 -22.26
CA VAL A 102 -1.06 13.35 -21.12
C VAL A 102 0.31 12.73 -20.82
N ASN A 103 1.10 12.42 -21.84
CA ASN A 103 2.46 11.92 -21.69
C ASN A 103 3.39 12.94 -20.99
N ILE A 104 3.23 14.23 -21.25
CA ILE A 104 3.98 15.29 -20.54
C ILE A 104 3.59 15.33 -19.05
N VAL A 105 2.29 15.21 -18.74
CA VAL A 105 1.80 15.15 -17.36
C VAL A 105 2.32 13.90 -16.65
N ILE A 106 2.28 12.73 -17.31
CA ILE A 106 2.81 11.46 -16.80
C ILE A 106 4.31 11.59 -16.53
N LEU A 107 5.08 12.22 -17.41
CA LEU A 107 6.51 12.46 -17.22
C LEU A 107 6.79 13.25 -15.93
N LEU A 108 5.99 14.28 -15.70
CA LEU A 108 6.09 15.15 -14.52
C LEU A 108 5.70 14.38 -13.24
N LEU A 109 4.65 13.55 -13.30
CA LEU A 109 4.27 12.66 -12.20
C LEU A 109 5.37 11.62 -11.91
N PHE A 110 5.97 11.02 -12.94
CA PHE A 110 7.09 10.09 -12.78
C PHE A 110 8.29 10.73 -12.10
N LEU A 111 8.60 12.00 -12.39
CA LEU A 111 9.67 12.72 -11.71
C LEU A 111 9.42 12.78 -10.20
N PHE A 112 8.19 13.10 -9.78
CA PHE A 112 7.82 13.11 -8.36
C PHE A 112 7.81 11.71 -7.74
N THR A 113 7.36 10.69 -8.49
CA THR A 113 7.43 9.29 -8.07
C THR A 113 8.87 8.87 -7.76
N ILE A 114 9.80 9.14 -8.66
CA ILE A 114 11.22 8.80 -8.50
C ILE A 114 11.82 9.57 -7.33
N TYR A 115 11.52 10.87 -7.22
CA TYR A 115 11.98 11.70 -6.11
C TYR A 115 11.51 11.16 -4.75
N ALA A 116 10.22 10.85 -4.61
CA ALA A 116 9.64 10.34 -3.38
C ALA A 116 10.22 8.95 -3.02
N ALA A 117 10.41 8.07 -4.01
CA ALA A 117 11.02 6.75 -3.81
C ALA A 117 12.47 6.86 -3.31
N LEU A 118 13.27 7.73 -3.94
CA LEU A 118 14.66 7.95 -3.56
C LEU A 118 14.78 8.60 -2.18
N SER A 119 13.97 9.63 -1.92
CA SER A 119 13.95 10.31 -0.62
C SER A 119 13.61 9.33 0.51
N GLY A 120 12.54 8.54 0.35
CA GLY A 120 12.14 7.56 1.35
C GLY A 120 13.21 6.49 1.57
N THR A 121 13.82 5.99 0.48
CA THR A 121 14.92 5.02 0.56
C THR A 121 16.13 5.59 1.31
N PHE A 122 16.55 6.82 1.01
CA PHE A 122 17.68 7.45 1.71
C PHE A 122 17.40 7.71 3.18
N LYS A 123 16.16 8.08 3.55
CA LYS A 123 15.78 8.20 4.96
C LYS A 123 15.88 6.87 5.70
N ILE A 124 15.43 5.76 5.11
CA ILE A 124 15.62 4.41 5.69
C ILE A 124 17.11 4.10 5.88
N ILE A 125 17.93 4.32 4.85
CA ILE A 125 19.38 4.06 4.90
C ILE A 125 20.03 4.89 6.03
N LYS A 126 19.75 6.19 6.10
CA LYS A 126 20.27 7.09 7.14
C LYS A 126 19.88 6.63 8.54
N MET A 127 18.64 6.19 8.71
CA MET A 127 18.13 5.70 9.99
C MET A 127 18.84 4.43 10.43
N GLN A 128 19.09 3.51 9.51
CA GLN A 128 19.82 2.30 9.82
C GLN A 128 21.29 2.58 10.14
N LEU A 129 21.95 3.52 9.42
CA LEU A 129 23.34 3.91 9.66
C LEU A 129 23.54 4.51 11.06
N LYS A 130 22.57 5.32 11.53
CA LYS A 130 22.61 5.93 12.87
C LYS A 130 22.50 4.90 14.01
N LYS A 131 21.89 3.73 13.75
CA LYS A 131 21.59 2.72 14.77
C LYS A 131 22.76 1.77 15.07
N ASN A 132 23.94 1.93 14.44
CA ASN A 132 25.15 1.09 14.58
C ASN A 132 24.85 -0.40 14.82
N THR A 133 23.88 -0.95 14.07
CA THR A 133 23.56 -2.37 14.08
C THR A 133 23.93 -2.92 12.73
N ASN A 134 24.32 -4.21 12.66
CA ASN A 134 24.73 -4.93 11.45
C ASN A 134 23.66 -4.85 10.34
N ILE A 135 23.63 -3.72 9.63
CA ILE A 135 22.77 -3.36 8.49
C ILE A 135 22.80 -4.44 7.42
N LEU A 136 23.99 -5.02 7.24
CA LEU A 136 24.27 -6.09 6.30
C LEU A 136 23.44 -7.36 6.54
N LEU A 137 22.91 -7.57 7.76
CA LEU A 137 22.06 -8.73 8.09
C LEU A 137 20.56 -8.37 8.13
N LYS A 138 20.19 -7.13 8.43
CA LYS A 138 18.79 -6.70 8.50
C LYS A 138 18.17 -6.41 7.12
N ILE A 139 18.96 -5.87 6.18
CA ILE A 139 18.48 -5.62 4.81
C ILE A 139 18.11 -6.94 4.10
N PRO A 140 18.97 -7.98 4.11
CA PRO A 140 18.60 -9.29 3.55
C PRO A 140 17.38 -9.89 4.23
N MET A 141 17.25 -9.79 5.56
CA MET A 141 16.05 -10.27 6.27
C MET A 141 14.78 -9.53 5.87
N ALA A 142 14.83 -8.21 5.70
CA ALA A 142 13.69 -7.43 5.25
C ALA A 142 13.29 -7.80 3.81
N ILE A 143 14.27 -7.91 2.91
CA ILE A 143 14.06 -8.37 1.52
C ILE A 143 13.48 -9.79 1.52
N LEU A 144 14.03 -10.68 2.36
CA LEU A 144 13.56 -12.05 2.51
C LEU A 144 12.12 -12.09 3.00
N ASN A 145 11.74 -11.29 4.00
CA ASN A 145 10.37 -11.25 4.51
C ASN A 145 9.38 -10.69 3.48
N VAL A 146 9.77 -9.67 2.70
CA VAL A 146 8.95 -9.17 1.59
C VAL A 146 8.81 -10.22 0.49
N LEU A 147 9.88 -10.96 0.17
CA LEU A 147 9.83 -12.07 -0.78
C LEU A 147 8.97 -13.23 -0.28
N ILE A 148 9.08 -13.59 1.00
CA ILE A 148 8.23 -14.63 1.62
C ILE A 148 6.77 -14.20 1.57
N PHE A 149 6.48 -12.94 1.87
CA PHE A 149 5.12 -12.39 1.75
C PHE A 149 4.61 -12.46 0.30
N ALA A 150 5.40 -12.01 -0.67
CA ALA A 150 5.03 -12.07 -2.08
C ALA A 150 4.81 -13.52 -2.56
N LEU A 151 5.69 -14.45 -2.14
CA LEU A 151 5.59 -15.88 -2.46
C LEU A 151 4.38 -16.53 -1.82
N THR A 152 4.07 -16.22 -0.56
CA THR A 152 2.89 -16.77 0.12
C THR A 152 1.60 -16.24 -0.48
N VAL A 153 1.55 -14.97 -0.87
CA VAL A 153 0.44 -14.43 -1.66
C VAL A 153 0.32 -15.18 -2.99
N LEU A 154 1.39 -15.32 -3.76
CA LEU A 154 1.40 -16.07 -5.03
C LEU A 154 0.95 -17.53 -4.87
N GLN A 155 1.39 -18.22 -3.81
CA GLN A 155 0.96 -19.59 -3.53
C GLN A 155 -0.53 -19.68 -3.20
N ILE A 156 -1.06 -18.74 -2.41
CA ILE A 156 -2.50 -18.66 -2.15
C ILE A 156 -3.27 -18.43 -3.45
N LEU A 157 -2.77 -17.54 -4.32
CA LEU A 157 -3.39 -17.28 -5.63
C LEU A 157 -3.41 -18.55 -6.49
N GLN A 158 -2.29 -19.25 -6.59
CA GLN A 158 -2.17 -20.50 -7.36
C GLN A 158 -3.09 -21.61 -6.83
N ILE A 159 -3.19 -21.76 -5.50
CA ILE A 159 -4.08 -22.77 -4.90
C ILE A 159 -5.54 -22.50 -5.29
N VAL A 160 -5.97 -21.24 -5.25
CA VAL A 160 -7.36 -20.87 -5.62
C VAL A 160 -7.60 -21.00 -7.12
N GLU A 161 -6.60 -20.74 -7.96
CA GLU A 161 -6.67 -20.91 -9.41
C GLU A 161 -6.72 -22.40 -9.80
N THR A 162 -5.98 -23.27 -9.07
CA THR A 162 -5.96 -24.73 -9.32
C THR A 162 -7.24 -25.44 -8.84
N ILE A 163 -8.02 -24.81 -7.94
CA ILE A 163 -9.28 -25.33 -7.40
C ILE A 163 -10.49 -24.89 -8.24
N ASN A 164 -10.37 -23.84 -9.06
CA ASN A 164 -11.40 -23.44 -10.05
C ASN A 164 -11.19 -24.15 -11.39
#